data_AF-A0A4R7G4R7-F1
#
_entry.id   AF-A0A4R7G4R7-F1
#
_cell.length_a   1.000
_cell.length_b   1.000
_cell.length_c   1.000
_cell.angle_alpha   90.00
_cell.angle_beta   90.00
_cell.angle_gamma   90.00
#
_symmetry.space_group_name_H-M   'P 1'
#
loop_
_entity.id
_entity.type
_entity.pdbx_description
1 polymer ?
#
loop_
_entity_poly.entity_id
_entity_poly.type
_entity_poly.pdbx_seq_one_letter_code
_entity_poly.pdbx_strand_id
1 'polypeptide(L)'
;MDATEEIRDEERELVERASRALLGLRIVGFDVLLPRGESDVHAPSVLEINASPMVSMHHFPWSGQPRDAARHVVDSLFPRTVRR
;
A
#
# COMPACT_ATOMS: atom_id res chain seq x y z
N MET A 1 10.21 5.80 -5.41
CA MET A 1 11.07 4.87 -4.68
C MET A 1 10.20 3.72 -4.19
N ASP A 2 10.67 2.49 -4.24
CA ASP A 2 10.10 1.39 -3.45
C ASP A 2 10.69 1.44 -2.05
N ALA A 3 9.83 1.45 -1.04
CA ALA A 3 10.20 1.46 0.38
C ALA A 3 9.48 0.32 1.12
N THR A 4 9.01 -0.71 0.41
CA THR A 4 8.16 -1.77 0.96
C THR A 4 8.76 -2.47 2.19
N GLU A 5 10.08 -2.68 2.20
CA GLU A 5 10.80 -3.32 3.32
C GLU A 5 11.14 -2.34 4.46
N GLU A 6 10.96 -1.03 4.26
CA GLU A 6 11.20 0.01 5.25
C GLU A 6 9.94 0.36 6.05
N ILE A 7 8.80 -0.24 5.70
CA ILE A 7 7.53 -0.05 6.41
C ILE A 7 7.51 -0.93 7.66
N ARG A 8 7.30 -0.30 8.82
CA ARG A 8 7.16 -1.00 10.10
C ARG A 8 5.81 -1.72 10.16
N ASP A 9 5.75 -2.82 10.90
CA ASP A 9 4.52 -3.63 11.02
C ASP A 9 3.32 -2.79 11.52
N GLU A 10 3.54 -1.94 12.52
CA GLU A 10 2.53 -1.01 13.04
C GLU A 10 1.99 -0.01 12.00
N GLU A 11 2.85 0.46 11.07
CA GLU A 11 2.44 1.36 9.98
C GLU A 11 1.59 0.60 8.95
N ARG A 12 1.97 -0.65 8.64
CA ARG A 12 1.21 -1.55 7.76
C ARG A 12 -0.15 -1.89 8.37
N GLU A 13 -0.17 -2.28 9.64
CA GLU A 13 -1.40 -2.64 10.36
C GLU A 13 -2.41 -1.48 10.41
N LEU A 14 -1.93 -0.24 10.56
CA LEU A 14 -2.79 0.94 10.47
C LEU A 14 -3.50 1.01 9.12
N VAL A 15 -2.76 0.89 8.02
CA VAL A 15 -3.30 0.97 6.65
C VAL A 15 -4.25 -0.20 6.38
N GLU A 16 -3.90 -1.41 6.81
CA GLU A 16 -4.76 -2.59 6.67
C GLU A 16 -6.06 -2.48 7.48
N ARG A 17 -6.01 -1.91 8.69
CA ARG A 17 -7.21 -1.65 9.48
C ARG A 17 -8.09 -0.59 8.83
N ALA A 18 -7.49 0.49 8.32
CA ALA A 18 -8.21 1.54 7.62
C ALA A 18 -8.86 1.01 6.33
N SER A 19 -8.16 0.18 5.56
CA SER A 19 -8.69 -0.39 4.31
C SER A 19 -9.91 -1.29 4.54
N ARG A 20 -9.93 -2.08 5.63
CA ARG A 20 -11.08 -2.91 6.02
C ARG A 20 -12.33 -2.09 6.38
N ALA A 21 -12.18 -0.83 6.77
CA ALA A 21 -13.32 0.05 7.07
C ALA A 21 -13.95 0.65 5.80
N LEU A 22 -13.27 0.59 4.65
CA LEU A 22 -13.76 1.11 3.38
C LEU A 22 -14.58 0.04 2.64
N LEU A 23 -15.91 0.20 2.63
CA LEU A 23 -16.81 -0.73 1.98
C LEU A 23 -16.95 -0.42 0.47
N GLY A 24 -17.07 -1.47 -0.35
CA GLY A 24 -17.34 -1.35 -1.78
C GLY A 24 -16.12 -1.06 -2.67
N LEU A 25 -14.93 -0.89 -2.09
CA LEU A 25 -13.68 -0.75 -2.84
C LEU A 25 -12.94 -2.08 -2.89
N ARG A 26 -12.49 -2.49 -4.09
CA ARG A 26 -11.65 -3.68 -4.26
C ARG A 26 -10.17 -3.39 -4.17
N ILE A 27 -9.78 -2.17 -4.51
CA ILE A 27 -8.40 -1.68 -4.53
C ILE A 27 -8.46 -0.25 -4.02
N VAL A 28 -7.48 0.12 -3.20
CA VAL A 28 -7.36 1.47 -2.65
C VAL A 28 -5.88 1.76 -2.42
N GLY A 29 -5.47 3.00 -2.70
CA GLY A 29 -4.16 3.52 -2.31
C GLY A 29 -4.31 4.47 -1.12
N PHE A 30 -3.36 4.41 -0.21
CA PHE A 30 -3.28 5.32 0.93
C PHE A 30 -2.02 6.14 0.83
N ASP A 31 -2.17 7.46 0.89
CA ASP A 31 -1.04 8.36 1.07
C ASP A 31 -0.94 8.67 2.56
N VAL A 32 0.17 8.24 3.17
CA VAL A 32 0.36 8.25 4.63
C VAL A 32 1.63 9.01 4.96
N LEU A 33 1.52 9.95 5.90
CA LEU A 33 2.67 10.57 6.52
C LEU A 33 3.20 9.65 7.63
N LEU A 34 4.43 9.19 7.46
CA LEU A 34 5.13 8.34 8.42
C LEU A 34 6.22 9.17 9.11
N PRO A 35 6.08 9.46 10.41
CA PRO A 35 7.14 10.08 11.20
C PRO A 35 8.34 9.11 11.30
N ARG A 36 9.55 9.63 11.14
CA ARG A 36 10.80 8.87 11.09
C ARG A 36 11.87 9.66 11.87
N GLY A 37 11.98 9.38 13.17
CA GLY A 37 12.98 9.97 14.06
C GLY A 37 12.84 9.45 15.49
N GLU A 38 13.92 9.45 16.27
CA GLU A 38 13.93 8.97 17.67
C GLU A 38 13.07 9.82 18.62
N SER A 39 12.75 11.05 18.21
CA SER A 39 11.96 12.04 18.97
C SER A 39 10.56 12.27 18.40
N ASP A 40 10.14 11.50 17.39
CA ASP A 40 8.83 11.69 16.77
C ASP A 40 7.71 11.18 17.70
N VAL A 41 7.08 12.12 18.40
CA VAL A 41 5.90 11.92 19.26
C VAL A 41 4.59 11.76 18.46
N HIS A 42 4.66 11.86 17.14
CA HIS A 42 3.51 11.86 16.26
C HIS A 42 3.21 10.46 15.73
N ALA A 43 1.92 10.10 15.68
CA ALA A 43 1.48 8.85 15.08
C ALA A 43 1.41 8.97 13.54
N PRO A 44 1.57 7.85 12.80
CA PRO A 44 1.30 7.81 11.37
C PRO A 44 -0.10 8.37 11.05
N SER A 45 -0.20 9.17 10.00
CA SER A 45 -1.42 9.90 9.65
C SER A 45 -1.78 9.70 8.18
N VAL A 46 -3.02 9.28 7.90
CA VAL A 46 -3.54 9.18 6.53
C VAL A 46 -3.87 10.58 6.01
N LEU A 47 -3.28 10.96 4.87
CA LEU A 47 -3.51 12.24 4.21
C LEU A 47 -4.60 12.14 3.15
N GLU A 48 -4.55 11.09 2.35
CA GLU A 48 -5.46 10.87 1.23
C GLU A 48 -5.75 9.37 1.04
N ILE A 49 -6.95 9.09 0.52
CA ILE A 49 -7.40 7.75 0.15
C ILE A 49 -7.83 7.78 -1.32
N ASN A 50 -7.10 7.05 -2.15
CA ASN A 50 -7.31 6.98 -3.59
C ASN A 50 -8.07 5.71 -3.97
N ALA A 51 -9.32 5.85 -4.43
CA ALA A 51 -10.15 4.72 -4.86
C ALA A 51 -9.69 4.07 -6.20
N SER A 52 -8.84 4.77 -6.96
CA SER A 52 -8.23 4.28 -8.20
C SER A 52 -6.73 4.61 -8.19
N PRO A 53 -5.92 3.91 -7.38
CA PRO A 53 -4.51 4.22 -7.22
C PRO A 53 -3.70 3.90 -8.48
N MET A 54 -2.64 4.67 -8.68
CA MET A 54 -1.71 4.44 -9.78
C MET A 54 -0.78 3.27 -9.46
N VAL A 55 -1.01 2.10 -10.08
CA VAL A 55 -0.18 0.91 -9.85
C VAL A 55 1.14 0.91 -10.62
N SER A 56 1.27 1.73 -11.68
CA SER A 56 2.45 1.75 -12.54
C SER A 56 3.72 2.18 -11.81
N MET A 57 3.61 3.11 -10.85
CA MET A 57 4.76 3.57 -10.06
C MET A 57 5.39 2.48 -9.18
N HIS A 58 4.63 1.43 -8.85
CA HIS A 58 5.15 0.26 -8.13
C HIS A 58 5.95 -0.68 -9.06
N HIS A 59 5.60 -0.75 -10.34
CA HIS A 59 6.31 -1.58 -11.33
C HIS A 59 7.59 -0.90 -11.82
N PHE A 60 7.59 0.43 -11.86
CA PHE A 60 8.70 1.23 -12.38
C PHE A 60 9.13 2.29 -11.36
N PRO A 61 9.61 1.89 -10.17
CA PRO A 61 10.04 2.85 -9.18
C PRO A 61 11.32 3.54 -9.64
N TRP A 62 11.44 4.85 -9.34
CA TRP A 62 12.68 5.61 -9.58
C TRP A 62 13.93 5.01 -8.91
N SER A 63 13.74 4.36 -7.75
CA SER A 63 14.78 3.69 -6.96
C SER A 63 14.16 2.57 -6.13
N GLY A 64 14.92 1.53 -5.79
CA GLY A 64 14.42 0.36 -5.04
C GLY A 64 13.98 -0.79 -5.95
N GLN A 65 13.18 -1.71 -5.42
CA GLN A 65 12.79 -2.94 -6.12
C GLN A 65 11.44 -2.78 -6.84
N PRO A 66 11.34 -3.12 -8.14
CA PRO A 66 10.05 -3.25 -8.83
C PRO A 66 9.12 -4.25 -8.12
N ARG A 67 7.84 -3.89 -7.98
CA ARG A 67 6.79 -4.73 -7.40
C ARG A 67 5.65 -4.91 -8.40
N ASP A 68 5.28 -6.17 -8.66
CA ASP A 68 4.15 -6.53 -9.51
C ASP A 68 2.82 -6.36 -8.77
N ALA A 69 2.46 -5.09 -8.51
CA ALA A 69 1.20 -4.74 -7.85
C ALA A 69 -0.02 -5.12 -8.71
N ALA A 70 0.14 -5.16 -10.05
CA ALA A 70 -0.94 -5.48 -10.97
C ALA A 70 -1.34 -6.95 -10.87
N ARG A 71 -0.38 -7.85 -10.66
CA ARG A 71 -0.67 -9.27 -10.44
C ARG A 71 -1.63 -9.47 -9.27
N HIS A 72 -1.42 -8.80 -8.14
CA HIS A 72 -2.32 -8.92 -6.99
C HIS A 72 -3.75 -8.47 -7.32
N VAL A 73 -3.88 -7.42 -8.14
CA VAL A 73 -5.17 -6.97 -8.64
C VAL A 73 -5.80 -8.05 -9.52
N VAL A 74 -5.10 -8.55 -10.54
CA VAL A 74 -5.61 -9.58 -11.46
C VAL A 74 -5.97 -10.87 -10.71
N ASP A 75 -5.12 -11.31 -9.79
CA ASP A 75 -5.34 -12.50 -8.96
C ASP A 75 -6.60 -12.36 -8.09
N SER A 76 -6.90 -11.15 -7.59
CA SER A 76 -8.14 -10.87 -6.86
C SER A 76 -9.40 -10.93 -7.73
N LEU A 77 -9.27 -10.61 -9.03
CA LEU A 77 -10.38 -10.67 -10.00
C LEU A 77 -10.63 -12.10 -10.47
N PHE A 78 -9.57 -12.89 -10.63
CA PHE A 78 -9.61 -14.24 -11.18
C PHE A 78 -8.95 -15.25 -10.23
N PRO A 79 -9.51 -15.49 -9.03
CA PRO A 79 -8.85 -16.30 -8.00
C PRO A 79 -8.59 -17.75 -8.43
N ARG A 80 -9.33 -18.28 -9.41
CA ARG A 80 -9.13 -19.63 -9.95
C ARG A 80 -7.96 -19.75 -10.92
N THR A 81 -7.37 -18.64 -11.37
CA THR A 81 -6.23 -18.64 -12.31
C THR A 81 -4.89 -18.38 -11.62
N VAL A 82 -4.90 -18.15 -10.31
CA VAL A 82 -3.69 -17.89 -9.52
C VAL A 82 -2.76 -19.09 -9.60
N ARG A 83 -1.58 -18.90 -10.20
CA ARG A 83 -0.51 -19.90 -10.19
C ARG A 83 0.25 -19.80 -8.86
N ARG A 84 0.31 -20.91 -8.13
CA ARG A 84 1.12 -21.05 -6.90
C ARG A 84 2.60 -21.16 -7.25
#